data_AF-A0A1I0JUY5-F1
#
_entry.id   AF-A0A1I0JUY5-F1
#
_cell.length_a   1.000
_cell.length_b   1.000
_cell.length_c   1.000
_cell.angle_alpha   90.00
_cell.angle_beta   90.00
_cell.angle_gamma   90.00
#
_symmetry.space_group_name_H-M   'P 1'
#
loop_
_entity.id
_entity.type
_entity.pdbx_description
1 polymer ?
#
loop_
_entity_poly.entity_id
_entity_poly.type
_entity_poly.pdbx_seq_one_letter_code
_entity_poly.pdbx_strand_id
1 'polypeptide(L)' 'MARKYDHEYKVQAVKLAKEIGGAKAAKELGIPEGTMHTWLKAVRAGKLDIGEGSHTPASAMSLSEEITMLRKRVK' A
#
# COMPACT_ATOMS: atom_id res chain seq x y z
N MET A 1 -12.11 -15.45 18.66
CA MET A 1 -10.81 -15.72 18.02
C MET A 1 -10.51 -14.60 17.03
N ALA A 2 -9.70 -13.60 17.38
CA ALA A 2 -9.32 -12.57 16.42
C ALA A 2 -8.35 -13.21 15.41
N ARG A 3 -8.74 -13.32 14.13
CA ARG A 3 -7.81 -13.66 13.05
C ARG A 3 -6.71 -12.59 13.07
N LYS A 4 -5.53 -12.94 13.57
CA LYS A 4 -4.34 -12.11 13.45
C LYS A 4 -3.88 -12.24 12.02
N TYR A 5 -3.95 -11.12 11.29
CA TYR A 5 -3.31 -11.00 9.99
C TYR A 5 -1.90 -10.49 10.21
N ASP A 6 -0.93 -11.20 9.68
CA ASP A 6 0.47 -10.79 9.72
C ASP A 6 0.68 -9.49 8.95
N HIS A 7 1.76 -8.79 9.27
CA HIS A 7 2.07 -7.50 8.66
C HIS A 7 2.19 -7.65 7.12
N GLU A 8 2.91 -8.67 6.65
CA GLU A 8 3.07 -8.94 5.21
C GLU A 8 1.73 -9.17 4.50
N TYR A 9 0.81 -9.89 5.14
CA TYR A 9 -0.54 -10.10 4.61
C TYR A 9 -1.30 -8.77 4.46
N LYS A 10 -1.22 -7.90 5.47
CA LYS A 10 -1.86 -6.57 5.40
C LYS A 10 -1.26 -5.71 4.28
N VAL A 11 0.05 -5.78 4.09
CA VAL A 11 0.76 -5.08 3.02
C VAL A 11 0.28 -5.56 1.65
N GLN A 12 0.25 -6.87 1.42
CA GLN A 12 -0.23 -7.44 0.16
C GLN A 12 -1.71 -7.12 -0.09
N ALA A 13 -2.56 -7.23 0.93
CA ALA A 13 -3.97 -6.89 0.82
C ALA A 13 -4.20 -5.43 0.42
N VAL A 14 -3.40 -4.51 0.98
CA VAL A 14 -3.46 -3.09 0.61
C VAL A 14 -2.94 -2.87 -0.81
N LYS A 15 -1.86 -3.54 -1.24
CA LYS A 15 -1.34 -3.43 -2.61
C LYS A 15 -2.40 -3.87 -3.62
N LEU A 16 -2.99 -5.04 -3.42
CA LEU A 16 -4.10 -5.54 -4.23
C LEU A 16 -5.28 -4.56 -4.24
N ALA A 17 -5.67 -4.04 -3.07
CA ALA A 17 -6.73 -3.04 -2.95
C ALA A 17 -6.47 -1.73 -3.71
N LYS A 18 -5.20 -1.34 -3.92
CA LYS A 18 -4.83 -0.20 -4.75
C LYS A 18 -4.94 -0.50 -6.25
N GLU A 19 -4.73 -1.75 -6.65
CA GLU A 19 -4.80 -2.19 -8.06
C GLU A 19 -6.23 -2.46 -8.53
N ILE A 20 -7.01 -3.22 -7.76
CA ILE A 20 -8.37 -3.66 -8.15
C ILE A 20 -9.51 -2.95 -7.39
N GLY A 21 -9.16 -2.13 -6.40
CA GLY A 21 -10.11 -1.45 -5.52
C GLY A 21 -10.42 -2.24 -4.25
N GLY A 22 -10.57 -1.53 -3.13
CA GLY A 22 -10.69 -2.13 -1.79
C GLY A 22 -11.84 -3.12 -1.60
N ALA A 23 -13.01 -2.87 -2.18
CA ALA A 23 -14.15 -3.80 -2.08
C ALA A 23 -13.88 -5.12 -2.82
N LYS A 24 -13.27 -5.06 -4.02
CA LYS A 24 -12.92 -6.28 -4.78
C LYS A 24 -11.83 -7.08 -4.08
N ALA A 25 -10.78 -6.41 -3.59
CA ALA A 25 -9.71 -7.06 -2.84
C ALA A 25 -10.21 -7.71 -1.55
N ALA A 26 -11.11 -7.07 -0.82
CA ALA A 26 -11.71 -7.66 0.38
C ALA A 26 -12.46 -8.96 0.06
N LYS A 27 -13.25 -8.96 -1.03
CA LYS A 27 -14.01 -10.13 -1.48
C LYS A 27 -13.09 -11.27 -1.93
N GLU A 28 -12.05 -10.98 -2.70
CA GLU A 28 -11.08 -12.00 -3.17
C GLU A 28 -10.28 -12.62 -2.01
N LEU A 29 -9.91 -11.81 -1.03
CA LEU A 29 -9.16 -12.26 0.14
C LEU A 29 -10.04 -12.89 1.22
N GLY A 30 -11.36 -12.88 1.06
CA GLY A 30 -12.31 -13.39 2.05
C GLY A 30 -12.26 -12.65 3.39
N ILE A 31 -11.88 -11.37 3.38
CA ILE A 31 -11.82 -10.52 4.57
C ILE A 31 -13.01 -9.54 4.60
N PRO A 32 -13.47 -9.11 5.78
CA PRO A 32 -14.49 -8.08 5.85
C PRO A 32 -14.03 -6.78 5.19
N GLU A 33 -14.91 -6.13 4.42
CA GLU A 33 -14.60 -4.84 3.79
C GLU A 33 -14.19 -3.77 4.81
N GLY A 34 -14.79 -3.78 6.01
CA GLY A 34 -14.40 -2.88 7.10
C GLY A 34 -12.95 -3.09 7.58
N THR A 35 -12.45 -4.33 7.50
CA THR A 35 -11.03 -4.64 7.79
C THR A 35 -10.13 -4.03 6.72
N MET A 36 -10.48 -4.22 5.45
CA MET A 36 -9.72 -3.65 4.33
C MET A 36 -9.70 -2.11 4.39
N HIS A 37 -10.84 -1.50 4.70
CA HIS A 37 -10.97 -0.05 4.89
C HIS A 37 -10.08 0.45 6.04
N THR A 38 -10.02 -0.28 7.14
CA THR A 38 -9.16 0.06 8.29
C THR A 38 -7.68 0.05 7.90
N TRP A 39 -7.24 -0.92 7.10
CA TRP A 39 -5.85 -0.98 6.63
C TRP A 39 -5.53 0.15 5.65
N LEU A 40 -6.43 0.44 4.69
CA LEU A 40 -6.28 1.58 3.79
C LEU A 40 -6.19 2.92 4.54
N LYS A 41 -6.98 3.08 5.62
CA LYS A 41 -6.91 4.26 6.50
C LYS A 41 -5.59 4.33 7.26
N ALA A 42 -5.09 3.19 7.75
CA ALA A 42 -3.79 3.12 8.43
C ALA A 42 -2.62 3.49 7.51
N VAL A 43 -2.68 3.08 6.23
CA VAL A 43 -1.70 3.46 5.19
C VAL A 43 -1.71 4.97 4.97
N ARG A 44 -2.89 5.57 4.81
CA ARG A 44 -3.03 7.03 4.64
C ARG A 44 -2.52 7.81 5.84
N ALA A 45 -2.66 7.25 7.04
CA ALA A 45 -2.15 7.85 8.28
C ALA A 45 -0.65 7.56 8.53
N GLY A 46 0.03 6.83 7.64
CA GLY A 46 1.44 6.44 7.82
C GLY A 46 1.67 5.41 8.93
N LYS A 47 0.61 4.76 9.43
CA LYS A 47 0.67 3.75 10.51
C LYS A 47 0.85 2.32 10.00
N LEU A 48 0.59 2.09 8.72
CA LEU A 48 0.87 0.83 8.03
C LEU A 48 1.82 1.14 6.88
N ASP A 49 3.09 0.80 7.07
CA ASP A 49 4.05 0.84 5.99
C ASP A 49 3.76 -0.29 5.00
N ILE A 50 3.79 0.01 3.72
CA ILE A 50 3.57 -0.95 2.64
C ILE A 50 4.77 -1.04 1.67
N GLY A 51 5.90 -0.42 2.05
CA GLY A 51 7.10 -0.28 1.23
C GLY A 51 6.93 0.72 0.08
N GLU A 52 8.06 1.08 -0.54
CA GLU A 52 8.15 1.88 -1.77
C GLU A 52 7.08 1.45 -2.79
N GLY A 53 6.18 2.36 -3.13
CA GLY A 53 4.95 2.06 -3.88
C GLY A 53 3.69 2.69 -3.26
N SER A 54 3.80 3.24 -2.04
CA SER A 54 2.79 4.15 -1.52
C SER A 54 3.06 5.59 -1.93
N HIS A 55 2.73 5.94 -3.17
CA HIS A 55 2.68 7.33 -3.59
C HIS A 55 1.59 8.05 -2.77
N THR A 56 2.01 8.65 -1.65
CA THR A 56 1.36 9.84 -1.14
C THR A 56 1.71 10.99 -2.08
N PRO A 57 0.90 12.05 -2.20
CA PRO A 57 1.24 13.20 -3.04
C PRO A 57 2.63 13.79 -2.70
N ALA A 58 3.04 13.68 -1.44
CA ALA A 58 4.36 14.08 -0.96
C ALA A 58 5.51 13.16 -1.47
N SER A 59 5.27 11.86 -1.61
CA SER A 59 6.26 10.90 -2.12
C SER A 59 6.39 10.89 -3.65
N ALA A 60 5.37 11.34 -4.39
CA ALA A 60 5.45 11.47 -5.85
C ALA A 60 6.50 12.49 -6.31
N MET A 61 6.72 13.57 -5.53
CA MET A 61 7.85 14.48 -5.77
C MET A 61 9.20 13.77 -5.56
N SER A 62 9.35 13.01 -4.47
CA SER A 62 10.58 12.27 -4.15
C SER A 62 10.95 11.21 -5.20
N LEU A 63 9.97 10.48 -5.76
CA LEU A 63 10.26 9.47 -6.80
C LEU A 63 10.75 10.11 -8.10
N SER A 64 10.22 11.29 -8.47
CA SER A 64 10.67 12.01 -9.66
C SER A 64 12.13 12.48 -9.53
N GLU A 65 12.54 12.85 -8.32
CA GLU A 65 13.91 13.21 -7.98
C GLU A 65 14.84 11.98 -8.01
N GLU A 66 14.39 10.83 -7.49
CA GLU A 66 15.15 9.57 -7.54
C GLU A 66 15.38 9.05 -8.97
N ILE A 67 14.37 9.09 -9.85
CA ILE A 67 14.54 8.71 -11.27
C ILE A 67 15.62 9.58 -11.95
N THR A 68 15.65 10.87 -11.62
CA THR A 68 16.61 11.82 -12.20
C THR A 68 18.03 11.52 -11.74
N MET A 69 18.23 11.14 -10.48
CA MET A 69 19.55 10.77 -9.96
C MET A 69 20.03 9.42 -10.49
N LEU A 70 19.15 8.43 -10.63
CA LEU A 70 19.50 7.13 -11.22
C LEU A 70 19.87 7.27 -12.70
N ARG A 71 19.17 8.10 -13.47
CA ARG A 71 19.54 8.42 -14.87
C ARG A 71 20.90 9.10 -15.01
N LYS A 72 21.33 9.88 -14.01
CA LYS A 72 22.67 10.50 -14.00
C LYS A 72 23.79 9.51 -13.71
N ARG A 73 23.51 8.37 -13.07
CA ARG A 73 24.51 7.37 -12.67
C ARG A 73 24.74 6.27 -13.69
N VAL A 74 23.97 6.24 -14.78
CA VAL A 74 24.13 5.30 -15.91
C VAL A 74 24.94 5.93 -17.05
N LYS A 75 25.87 6.86 -16.73
CA LYS A 75 26.80 7.41 -17.72
C LYS A 75 28.24 7.28 -17.25
#